data_AF-A0A2M7DQB7-F1
#
_entry.id   AF-A0A2M7DQB7-F1
#
_cell.length_a   1.000
_cell.length_b   1.000
_cell.length_c   1.000
_cell.angle_alpha   90.00
_cell.angle_beta   90.00
_cell.angle_gamma   90.00
#
_symmetry.space_group_name_H-M   'P 1'
#
loop_
_entity.id
_entity.type
_entity.pdbx_description
1 polymer ?
#
loop_
_entity_poly.entity_id
_entity_poly.type
_entity_poly.pdbx_seq_one_letter_code
_entity_poly.pdbx_strand_id
1 'polypeptide(L)' 'MTFEEFIKLVAPKIGPNATFDISRDARFKALENLLMEKGIASKEEIDAETEKCFGEMAENILKIPPIPLQKKDEQLQQNN' A
#
# COMPACT_ATOMS: atom_id res chain seq x y z
N MET A 1 -9.27 17.45 8.96
CA MET A 1 -9.14 17.30 7.50
C MET A 1 -9.86 16.03 7.09
N THR A 2 -10.71 16.09 6.07
CA THR A 2 -11.39 14.92 5.50
C THR A 2 -10.51 14.21 4.47
N PHE A 3 -10.89 12.99 4.07
CA PHE A 3 -10.16 12.27 3.01
C PHE A 3 -10.20 13.00 1.66
N GLU A 4 -11.33 13.63 1.32
CA GLU A 4 -11.47 14.40 0.09
C GLU A 4 -10.59 15.65 0.08
N GLU A 5 -10.49 16.35 1.22
CA GLU A 5 -9.57 17.48 1.40
C GLU A 5 -8.12 17.03 1.27
N PHE A 6 -7.75 15.90 1.88
CA PHE A 6 -6.42 15.31 1.76
C PHE A 6 -6.06 15.01 0.31
N ILE A 7 -6.93 14.33 -0.46
CA ILE A 7 -6.67 14.03 -1.87
C ILE A 7 -6.49 15.31 -2.68
N LYS A 8 -7.38 16.30 -2.52
CA LYS A 8 -7.31 17.58 -3.24
C LYS A 8 -5.97 18.30 -3.03
N LEU A 9 -5.39 18.18 -1.83
CA LEU A 9 -4.11 18.80 -1.48
C LEU A 9 -2.90 18.00 -1.95
N VAL A 10 -2.95 16.66 -1.83
CA VAL A 10 -1.77 15.79 -1.98
C VAL A 10 -1.63 15.24 -3.39
N ALA A 11 -2.73 14.86 -4.04
CA ALA A 11 -2.72 14.28 -5.39
C ALA A 11 -2.01 15.14 -6.44
N PRO A 12 -2.17 16.48 -6.46
CA PRO A 12 -1.43 17.33 -7.41
C PRO A 12 0.09 17.29 -7.23
N LYS A 13 0.59 16.93 -6.04
CA LYS A 13 2.01 16.97 -5.71
C LYS A 13 2.73 15.65 -5.96
N ILE A 14 2.09 14.53 -5.65
CA ILE A 14 2.73 13.20 -5.68
C ILE A 14 2.05 12.21 -6.64
N GLY A 15 0.97 12.63 -7.30
CA GLY A 15 0.19 11.78 -8.18
C GLY A 15 -0.75 10.83 -7.42
N PRO A 16 -1.71 10.22 -8.14
CA PRO A 16 -2.80 9.45 -7.53
C PRO A 16 -2.31 8.16 -6.84
N ASN A 17 -1.34 7.46 -7.43
CA ASN A 17 -0.83 6.20 -6.85
C ASN A 17 -0.15 6.44 -5.50
N ALA A 18 0.79 7.39 -5.42
CA ALA A 18 1.45 7.72 -4.17
C ALA A 18 0.48 8.34 -3.15
N THR A 19 -0.57 9.05 -3.60
CA THR A 19 -1.63 9.55 -2.71
C THR A 19 -2.41 8.42 -2.08
N PHE A 20 -2.72 7.37 -2.86
CA PHE A 20 -3.38 6.18 -2.32
C PHE A 20 -2.50 5.49 -1.27
N ASP A 21 -1.21 5.29 -1.56
CA ASP A 21 -0.26 4.68 -0.62
C ASP A 21 -0.18 5.46 0.71
N ILE A 22 0.02 6.77 0.66
CA ILE A 22 0.10 7.59 1.88
C ILE A 22 -1.24 7.61 2.62
N SER A 23 -2.38 7.58 1.91
CA SER A 23 -3.68 7.51 2.56
C SER A 23 -3.91 6.21 3.33
N ARG A 24 -3.39 5.10 2.79
CA ARG A 24 -3.41 3.79 3.46
C ARG A 24 -2.56 3.83 4.72
N ASP A 25 -1.37 4.41 4.64
CA ASP A 25 -0.46 4.53 5.78
C ASP A 25 -1.07 5.41 6.89
N ALA A 26 -1.75 6.51 6.54
CA ALA A 26 -2.46 7.36 7.50
C ALA A 26 -3.59 6.61 8.22
N ARG A 27 -4.35 5.77 7.50
CA ARG A 27 -5.41 4.93 8.09
C ARG A 27 -4.84 3.87 9.03
N PHE A 28 -3.76 3.20 8.65
CA PHE A 28 -3.09 2.25 9.53
C PHE A 28 -2.56 2.93 10.78
N LYS A 29 -1.92 4.10 10.64
CA LYS A 29 -1.43 4.86 11.80
C LYS A 29 -2.57 5.25 12.76
N ALA A 30 -3.71 5.66 12.23
CA ALA A 30 -4.89 5.96 13.05
C ALA A 30 -5.39 4.71 13.81
N LEU A 31 -5.42 3.55 13.16
CA LEU A 31 -5.79 2.29 13.80
C LEU A 31 -4.79 1.86 14.88
N GLU A 32 -3.48 1.89 14.60
CA GLU A 32 -2.44 1.61 15.59
C GLU A 32 -2.62 2.47 16.84
N ASN A 33 -2.76 3.79 16.64
CA ASN A 33 -2.92 4.74 17.73
C ASN A 33 -4.17 4.42 18.57
N LEU A 34 -5.30 4.12 17.92
CA LEU A 34 -6.54 3.78 18.63
C LEU A 34 -6.42 2.47 19.42
N LEU A 35 -5.73 1.46 18.89
CA LEU A 35 -5.53 0.18 19.58
C LEU A 35 -4.62 0.36 20.80
N MET A 36 -3.53 1.11 20.67
CA MET A 36 -2.62 1.43 21.76
C MET A 36 -3.29 2.30 22.83
N GLU A 37 -4.02 3.35 22.43
CA GLU A 37 -4.73 4.24 23.35
C GLU A 37 -5.79 3.50 24.18
N LYS A 38 -6.45 2.50 23.57
CA LYS A 38 -7.42 1.64 24.26
C LYS A 38 -6.78 0.52 25.07
N GLY A 39 -5.46 0.37 25.04
CA GLY A 39 -4.73 -0.72 25.70
C GLY A 39 -5.07 -2.10 25.14
N ILE A 40 -5.49 -2.18 23.87
CA ILE A 40 -5.87 -3.44 23.20
C ILE A 40 -4.63 -4.17 22.69
N ALA A 41 -3.62 -3.44 22.24
CA ALA A 41 -2.36 -3.98 21.75
C ALA A 41 -1.20 -3.02 22.06
N SER A 42 -0.02 -3.56 22.32
CA SER A 42 1.23 -2.81 22.40
C SER A 42 1.81 -2.55 21.00
N LYS A 43 2.80 -1.65 20.91
CA LYS A 43 3.49 -1.41 19.65
C LYS A 43 4.23 -2.66 19.17
N GLU A 44 4.83 -3.40 20.10
CA GLU A 44 5.55 -4.65 19.82
C GLU A 44 4.61 -5.74 19.29
N GLU A 45 3.39 -5.86 19.83
CA GLU A 45 2.38 -6.82 19.34
C GLU A 45 1.91 -6.46 17.92
N ILE A 46 1.69 -5.18 17.64
CA ILE A 46 1.32 -4.68 16.32
C ILE A 46 2.44 -4.95 15.30
N ASP A 47 3.69 -4.70 15.68
CA ASP A 47 4.85 -4.91 14.81
C ASP A 47 5.05 -6.40 14.51
N ALA A 48 4.94 -7.26 15.52
CA ALA A 48 5.04 -8.71 15.34
C ALA A 48 3.94 -9.27 14.41
N GLU A 49 2.69 -8.82 14.56
CA GLU A 49 1.60 -9.24 13.68
C GLU A 49 1.77 -8.68 12.26
N THR A 50 2.34 -7.49 12.11
CA THR A 50 2.67 -6.90 10.80
C THR A 50 3.70 -7.74 10.06
N GLU A 51 4.78 -8.16 10.74
CA GLU A 51 5.80 -9.03 10.16
C GLU A 51 5.24 -10.39 9.74
N LYS A 52 4.40 -11.00 10.58
CA LYS A 52 3.69 -12.24 10.25
C LYS A 52 2.82 -12.07 9.00
N CYS A 53 2.04 -10.98 8.93
CA CYS A 53 1.22 -10.67 7.76
C CYS A 53 2.06 -10.51 6.48
N PHE A 54 3.25 -9.91 6.56
CA PHE A 54 4.16 -9.85 5.40
C PHE A 54 4.60 -11.24 4.93
N GLY A 55 4.95 -12.13 5.87
CA GLY A 55 5.30 -13.52 5.55
C GLY A 55 4.17 -14.24 4.83
N GLU A 56 2.96 -14.21 5.40
CA GLU A 56 1.78 -14.86 4.82
C GLU A 56 1.43 -14.29 3.43
N MET A 57 1.52 -12.97 3.27
CA MET A 57 1.27 -12.32 1.98
C MET A 57 2.30 -12.73 0.94
N ALA A 58 3.59 -12.76 1.30
CA ALA A 58 4.66 -13.18 0.41
C ALA A 58 4.46 -14.64 -0.04
N GLU A 59 4.14 -15.54 0.89
CA GLU A 59 3.84 -16.94 0.57
C GLU A 59 2.67 -17.08 -0.41
N ASN A 60 1.61 -16.28 -0.21
CA ASN A 60 0.44 -16.29 -1.09
C ASN A 60 0.77 -15.77 -2.49
N ILE A 61 1.55 -14.68 -2.58
CA ILE A 61 1.98 -14.11 -3.86
C ILE A 61 2.88 -15.08 -4.63
N LEU A 62 3.80 -15.77 -3.94
CA LEU A 62 4.71 -16.73 -4.58
C LEU A 62 3.99 -17.96 -5.16
N LYS A 63 2.77 -18.26 -4.69
CA LYS A 63 1.91 -19.32 -5.25
C LYS A 63 1.17 -18.86 -6.52
N ILE A 64 1.12 -17.56 -6.80
CA ILE A 64 0.45 -17.03 -8.00
C ILE A 64 1.37 -17.28 -9.20
N PRO A 65 0.87 -17.88 -10.30
CA PRO A 65 1.63 -18.02 -11.53
C PRO A 65 2.18 -16.65 -11.98
N PRO A 66 3.41 -16.58 -12.51
CA PRO A 66 3.96 -15.32 -12.98
C PRO A 66 3.02 -14.69 -14.01
N ILE A 67 2.73 -13.41 -13.83
CA ILE A 67 1.94 -12.66 -14.81
C ILE A 67 2.72 -12.72 -16.13
N PRO A 68 2.11 -13.17 -17.24
CA PRO A 68 2.78 -13.15 -18.53
C PRO A 68 3.25 -11.72 -18.80
N LEU A 69 4.56 -11.52 -18.84
CA LEU A 69 5.13 -10.28 -19.31
C LEU A 69 4.68 -10.15 -20.76
N GLN A 70 3.67 -9.32 -21.03
CA GLN A 70 3.38 -8.90 -22.40
C GLN A 70 4.70 -8.33 -22.94
N LYS A 71 5.30 -9.01 -23.92
CA LYS A 71 6.47 -8.52 -24.65
C LYS A 71 6.11 -7.13 -25.14
N LYS A 72 6.66 -6.11 -24.50
CA LYS A 72 6.39 -4.71 -24.80
C LYS A 72 7.30 -4.23 -25.94
N ASP A 73 7.49 -5.07 -26.96
CA ASP A 73 8.51 -4.88 -28.01
C ASP A 73 7.95 -5.00 -29.44
N GLU A 74 6.69 -4.62 -29.70
CA GLU A 74 6.20 -4.63 -31.11
C GLU A 74 5.39 -3.40 -31.56
N GLN A 75 5.25 -2.33 -30.77
CA GLN A 75 4.54 -1.11 -31.23
C GLN A 75 5.42 0.15 -31.40
N LEU A 76 6.73 0.06 -31.22
CA LEU A 76 7.66 1.20 -31.41
C LEU A 76 8.51 1.14 -32.70
N GLN A 77 8.26 0.19 -33.61
CA GLN A 77 9.03 0.06 -34.86
C GLN A 77 8.24 0.26 -36.17
N GLN A 78 6.98 0.76 -36.13
CA GLN A 78 6.24 1.05 -37.37
C GLN A 78 6.14 2.54 -37.74
N ASN A 79 6.83 3.46 -37.04
CA ASN A 79 6.85 4.88 -37.40
C ASN A 79 8.28 5.43 -37.54
N ASN A 80 9.11 4.78 -38.38
CA ASN A 80 10.30 5.39 -38.97
C ASN A 80 10.27 5.19 -40.48
#